data_AF-A0A523JDK0-F1
#
_entry.id   AF-A0A523JDK0-F1
#
_cell.length_a   1.000
_cell.length_b   1.000
_cell.length_c   1.000
_cell.angle_alpha   90.00
_cell.angle_beta   90.00
_cell.angle_gamma   90.00
#
_symmetry.space_group_name_H-M   'P 1'
#
loop_
_entity.id
_entity.type
_entity.pdbx_description
1 polymer ?
#
loop_
_entity_poly.entity_id
_entity_poly.type
_entity_poly.pdbx_seq_one_letter_code
_entity_poly.pdbx_strand_id
1 'polypeptide(L)' 'MGDIETATITIFNNGIDCPLTIFSYALLPGSHPAYSLEGPNTPLDIPVGEKTTVDIVFAPLAPALASGTL' A
#
# COMPACT_ATOMS: atom_id res chain seq x y z
N MET A 1 -24.46 -2.30 1.99
CA MET A 1 -23.06 -1.86 2.17
C MET A 1 -22.19 -2.99 1.68
N GLY A 2 -21.18 -2.72 0.86
CA GLY A 2 -20.22 -3.77 0.51
C GLY A 2 -19.29 -4.04 1.68
N ASP A 3 -18.70 -5.23 1.71
CA ASP A 3 -17.74 -5.61 2.74
C ASP A 3 -16.46 -4.77 2.63
N ILE A 4 -15.87 -4.47 3.78
CA ILE A 4 -14.55 -3.82 3.83
C ILE A 4 -13.50 -4.93 3.76
N GLU A 5 -12.60 -4.82 2.79
CA GLU A 5 -11.45 -5.72 2.67
C GLU A 5 -10.15 -4.95 2.83
N THR A 6 -9.20 -5.54 3.52
CA THR A 6 -7.85 -4.97 3.71
C THR A 6 -6.82 -5.92 3.14
N ALA A 7 -5.96 -5.40 2.26
CA ALA A 7 -4.82 -6.10 1.71
C ALA A 7 -3.53 -5.46 2.22
N THR A 8 -2.71 -6.24 2.92
CA THR A 8 -1.42 -5.78 3.44
C THR A 8 -0.30 -6.09 2.46
N ILE A 9 0.44 -5.05 2.08
CA ILE A 9 1.64 -5.14 1.26
C ILE A 9 2.85 -5.01 2.17
N THR A 10 3.70 -6.03 2.17
CA THR A 10 4.97 -6.00 2.90
C THR A 10 6.11 -5.68 1.95
N ILE A 11 6.85 -4.61 2.24
CA ILE A 11 8.03 -4.21 1.50
C ILE A 11 9.24 -4.55 2.36
N PHE A 12 10.10 -5.44 1.87
CA PHE A 12 11.29 -5.90 2.59
C PHE A 12 12.55 -5.41 1.88
N ASN A 13 13.44 -4.76 2.63
CA ASN A 13 14.75 -4.38 2.10
C ASN A 13 15.71 -5.58 2.16
N ASN A 14 15.73 -6.33 1.06
CA ASN A 14 16.69 -7.43 0.79
C ASN A 14 18.09 -6.94 0.36
N GLY A 15 18.37 -5.64 0.49
CA GLY A 15 19.69 -5.08 0.18
C GLY A 15 20.78 -5.63 1.10
N ILE A 16 22.03 -5.22 0.84
CA ILE A 16 23.20 -5.69 1.59
C ILE A 16 23.81 -4.56 2.41
N ASP A 17 23.96 -3.36 1.82
CA ASP A 17 24.73 -2.27 2.46
C ASP A 17 24.01 -0.92 2.50
N CYS A 18 22.87 -0.77 1.79
CA CYS A 18 22.18 0.51 1.65
C CYS A 18 20.71 0.43 2.12
N PRO A 19 20.21 1.48 2.82
CA PRO A 19 18.78 1.59 3.11
C PRO A 19 17.98 1.78 1.82
N LEU A 20 16.75 1.25 1.81
CA LEU A 20 15.79 1.46 0.73
C LEU A 20 14.93 2.68 1.07
N THR A 21 15.13 3.78 0.34
CA THR A 21 14.33 5.00 0.51
C THR A 21 13.08 4.96 -0.37
N ILE A 22 11.91 5.02 0.25
CA ILE A 22 10.62 5.18 -0.42
C ILE A 22 10.24 6.65 -0.38
N PHE A 23 10.33 7.33 -1.52
CA PHE A 23 10.02 8.76 -1.62
C PHE A 23 8.53 9.07 -1.64
N SER A 24 7.73 8.20 -2.25
CA SER A 24 6.28 8.34 -2.31
C SER A 24 5.67 7.01 -2.73
N TYR A 25 4.43 6.80 -2.31
CA TYR A 25 3.58 5.73 -2.81
C TYR A 25 2.16 6.29 -2.95
N ALA A 26 1.41 5.81 -3.92
CA ALA A 26 0.05 6.24 -4.19
C ALA A 26 -0.68 5.17 -5.01
N LEU A 27 -2.01 5.19 -4.95
CA LEU A 27 -2.83 4.41 -5.87
C LEU A 27 -2.74 4.99 -7.28
N LEU A 28 -2.66 4.13 -8.30
CA LEU A 28 -2.60 4.57 -9.69
C LEU A 28 -3.90 5.27 -10.11
N PRO A 29 -3.81 6.29 -10.99
CA PRO A 29 -4.99 6.93 -11.55
C PRO A 29 -5.85 5.89 -12.30
N GLY A 30 -7.16 5.90 -12.02
CA GLY A 30 -8.10 4.86 -12.49
C GLY A 30 -8.46 3.82 -11.43
N SER A 31 -7.81 3.84 -10.27
CA SER A 31 -8.24 3.04 -9.11
C SER A 31 -9.65 3.45 -8.67
N HIS A 32 -10.47 2.46 -8.26
CA HIS A 32 -11.82 2.73 -7.76
C HIS A 32 -11.75 3.68 -6.55
N PRO A 33 -12.62 4.71 -6.44
CA PRO A 33 -12.64 5.65 -5.31
C PRO A 33 -12.96 5.01 -3.94
N ALA A 34 -13.23 3.70 -3.92
CA ALA A 34 -13.45 2.93 -2.70
C ALA A 34 -12.14 2.37 -2.14
N TYR A 35 -11.03 2.49 -2.87
CA TYR A 35 -9.71 2.17 -2.36
C TYR A 35 -9.14 3.36 -1.60
N SER A 36 -8.56 3.06 -0.45
CA SER A 36 -7.77 3.97 0.37
C SER A 36 -6.45 3.27 0.72
N LEU A 37 -5.42 4.07 0.94
CA LEU A 37 -4.07 3.58 1.23
C LEU A 37 -3.63 4.12 2.58
N GLU A 38 -3.28 3.22 3.47
CA GLU A 38 -2.77 3.53 4.80
C GLU A 38 -1.34 3.01 4.93
N GLY A 39 -0.46 3.84 5.48
CA GLY A 39 0.93 3.46 5.63
C GLY A 39 1.78 4.55 6.28
N PRO A 40 3.06 4.26 6.49
CA PRO A 40 4.02 5.18 7.09
C PRO A 40 4.34 6.39 6.21
N ASN A 41 4.43 7.57 6.82
CA ASN A 41 4.74 8.81 6.11
C ASN A 41 6.00 8.70 5.23
N THR A 42 5.94 9.26 4.03
CA THR A 42 7.08 9.34 3.10
C THR A 42 7.73 10.73 3.17
N PRO A 43 9.06 10.85 2.93
CA PRO A 43 9.99 9.77 2.60
C PRO A 43 10.29 8.85 3.80
N LEU A 44 10.37 7.55 3.53
CA LEU A 44 10.67 6.51 4.52
C LEU A 44 11.94 5.75 4.12
N ASP A 45 12.86 5.59 5.07
CA ASP A 45 14.02 4.73 4.91
C ASP A 45 13.78 3.36 5.57
N ILE A 46 13.95 2.29 4.80
CA ILE A 46 13.87 0.92 5.30
C ILE A 46 15.31 0.40 5.42
N PRO A 47 15.83 0.18 6.64
CA PRO A 47 17.16 -0.38 6.85
C PRO A 47 17.32 -1.77 6.21
N VAL A 48 18.56 -2.19 5.97
CA VAL A 48 18.83 -3.54 5.45
C VAL A 48 18.30 -4.59 6.43
N GLY A 49 17.56 -5.57 5.92
CA GLY A 49 16.97 -6.64 6.73
C GLY A 49 15.71 -6.24 7.49
N GLU A 50 15.20 -5.02 7.29
CA GLU A 50 13.93 -4.57 7.85
C GLU A 50 12.80 -4.57 6.80
N LYS A 51 11.57 -4.55 7.30
CA LYS A 51 10.35 -4.45 6.47
C LYS A 51 9.48 -3.29 6.91
N THR A 52 8.72 -2.76 5.96
CA THR A 52 7.57 -1.91 6.24
C THR A 52 6.31 -2.50 5.63
N THR A 53 5.16 -2.07 6.11
CA THR A 53 3.85 -2.50 5.61
C THR A 53 3.04 -1.30 5.15
N VAL A 54 2.32 -1.49 4.05
CA VAL A 54 1.35 -0.55 3.51
C VAL A 54 0.05 -1.32 3.32
N ASP A 55 -1.04 -0.80 3.87
CA ASP A 55 -2.35 -1.42 3.80
C ASP A 55 -3.20 -0.72 2.73
N ILE A 56 -3.80 -1.52 1.85
CA ILE A 56 -4.83 -1.08 0.92
C ILE A 56 -6.16 -1.48 1.53
N VAL A 57 -7.03 -0.50 1.79
CA VAL A 57 -8.37 -0.73 2.31
C VAL A 57 -9.37 -0.45 1.19
N PHE A 58 -10.20 -1.44 0.88
CA PHE A 58 -11.30 -1.36 -0.06
C PHE A 58 -12.63 -1.29 0.71
N ALA A 59 -13.32 -0.16 0.61
CA ALA A 59 -14.59 0.11 1.31
C ALA A 59 -15.67 0.60 0.34
N PRO A 60 -16.31 -0.30 -0.44
CA PRO A 60 -17.31 0.08 -1.43
C PRO A 60 -18.69 0.37 -0.80
N LEU A 61 -19.33 1.46 -1.24
CA LEU A 61 -20.65 1.89 -0.73
C LEU A 61 -21.79 0.93 -1.14
N ALA A 62 -21.62 0.23 -2.27
CA ALA A 62 -22.49 -0.82 -2.78
C ALA A 62 -21.62 -2.01 -3.24
N PRO A 63 -22.12 -3.27 -3.22
CA PRO A 63 -21.34 -4.41 -3.70
C PRO A 63 -20.93 -4.19 -5.15
N ALA A 64 -19.64 -3.93 -5.35
CA ALA A 64 -19.04 -3.67 -6.65
C ALA A 64 -17.76 -4.50 -6.73
N LEU A 65 -17.61 -5.26 -7.82
CA LEU A 65 -16.35 -5.87 -8.17
C LEU A 65 -15.39 -4.75 -8.58
N ALA A 66 -14.45 -4.39 -7.70
CA ALA A 66 -13.34 -3.51 -8.04
C ALA A 66 -12.05 -4.33 -8.15
N SER A 67 -11.24 -4.01 -9.15
CA SER A 67 -9.88 -4.52 -9.30
C SER A 67 -8.94 -3.33 -9.51
N GLY A 68 -7.75 -3.39 -8.91
CA GLY A 68 -6.70 -2.38 -9.03
C GLY A 68 -5.33 -3.02 -8.94
N THR A 69 -4.34 -2.40 -9.57
CA THR A 69 -2.93 -2.82 -9.53
C THR A 69 -2.13 -1.71 -8.86
N LEU A 70 -1.29 -2.05 -7.88
CA LEU A 70 -0.35 -1.13 -7.24
C LEU A 70 0.93 -0.98 -8.08
#